data_AF-A0A1M6QH10-F1
#
_entry.id   AF-A0A1M6QH10-F1
#
_cell.length_a   1.000
_cell.length_b   1.000
_cell.length_c   1.000
_cell.angle_alpha   90.00
_cell.angle_beta   90.00
_cell.angle_gamma   90.00
#
_symmetry.space_group_name_H-M   'P 1'
#
loop_
_entity.id
_entity.type
_entity.pdbx_description
1 polymer ?
#
loop_
_entity_poly.entity_id
_entity_poly.type
_entity_poly.pdbx_seq_one_letter_code
_entity_poly.pdbx_strand_id
1 'polypeptide(L)'
;MYLHLSREISIPAGDIVAIINLNGHPGRSVRKHLCLPLVAVDGIPERDWRCLVITGEQVFALPVTGETMVRRYQKCLRQARYVFKNV
;
A
#
# COMPACT_ATOMS: atom_id res chain seq x y z
N MET A 1 7.21 14.95 -0.47
CA MET A 1 8.04 13.74 -0.72
C MET A 1 7.14 12.69 -1.35
N TYR A 2 7.66 11.92 -2.31
CA TYR A 2 6.89 10.90 -3.05
C TYR A 2 7.40 9.49 -2.71
N LEU A 3 6.49 8.51 -2.66
CA LEU A 3 6.79 7.10 -2.59
C LEU A 3 6.66 6.51 -3.99
N HIS A 4 7.72 5.87 -4.47
CA HIS A 4 7.70 5.15 -5.73
C HIS A 4 7.22 3.72 -5.47
N LEU A 5 6.01 3.42 -5.91
CA LEU A 5 5.43 2.08 -5.80
C LEU A 5 5.97 1.18 -6.92
N SER A 6 6.18 1.74 -8.10
CA SER A 6 6.95 1.13 -9.20
C SER A 6 7.73 2.19 -9.98
N ARG A 7 8.24 1.83 -11.16
CA ARG A 7 8.90 2.80 -12.07
C ARG A 7 7.94 3.85 -12.60
N GLU A 8 6.68 3.48 -12.78
CA GLU A 8 5.65 4.33 -13.40
C GLU A 8 4.68 4.93 -12.37
N ILE A 9 4.59 4.33 -11.18
CA ILE A 9 3.66 4.75 -10.14
C ILE A 9 4.42 5.39 -8.99
N SER A 10 4.13 6.67 -8.74
CA SER A 10 4.57 7.37 -7.54
C SER A 10 3.41 8.13 -6.91
N ILE A 11 3.37 8.16 -5.58
CA ILE A 11 2.31 8.81 -4.81
C ILE A 11 2.89 9.79 -3.79
N PRO A 12 2.26 10.93 -3.51
CA PRO A 12 2.67 11.80 -2.42
C PRO A 12 2.57 11.08 -1.07
N ALA A 13 3.59 11.20 -0.23
CA ALA A 13 3.60 10.61 1.11
C ALA A 13 2.47 11.15 2.00
N GLY A 14 2.05 12.39 1.77
CA GLY A 14 0.95 13.03 2.50
C GLY A 14 -0.42 12.45 2.19
N ASP A 15 -0.57 11.79 1.03
CA ASP A 15 -1.85 11.22 0.60
C ASP A 15 -2.08 9.82 1.16
N ILE A 16 -1.05 9.22 1.78
CA ILE A 16 -1.14 7.89 2.37
C ILE A 16 -1.94 7.98 3.66
N VAL A 17 -3.08 7.31 3.66
CA VAL A 17 -3.98 7.21 4.82
C VAL A 17 -3.67 5.95 5.62
N ALA A 18 -3.37 4.84 4.94
CA ALA A 18 -3.04 3.59 5.62
C ALA A 18 -2.11 2.70 4.80
N ILE A 19 -1.37 1.86 5.51
CA ILE A 19 -0.58 0.75 4.97
C ILE A 19 -1.05 -0.51 5.70
N ILE A 20 -1.59 -1.47 4.94
CA ILE A 20 -2.07 -2.74 5.46
C ILE A 20 -1.11 -3.84 5.03
N ASN A 21 -0.50 -4.53 5.98
CA ASN A 21 0.32 -5.69 5.70
C ASN A 21 -0.54 -6.95 5.66
N LEU A 22 -0.47 -7.72 4.57
CA LEU A 22 -1.41 -8.81 4.30
C LEU A 22 -1.04 -10.15 4.97
N ASN A 23 0.18 -10.36 5.49
CA ASN A 23 0.61 -11.58 6.22
C ASN A 23 0.09 -12.95 5.71
N GLY A 24 -0.13 -13.10 4.41
CA GLY A 24 -0.68 -14.34 3.82
C GLY A 24 -2.21 -14.43 3.76
N HIS A 25 -2.93 -13.40 4.23
CA HIS A 25 -4.36 -13.24 3.99
C HIS A 25 -4.66 -12.87 2.53
N PRO A 26 -5.74 -13.44 1.95
CA PRO A 26 -6.12 -13.15 0.57
C PRO A 26 -6.57 -11.69 0.43
N GLY A 27 -5.92 -10.95 -0.46
CA GLY A 27 -6.20 -9.53 -0.72
C GLY A 27 -7.66 -9.22 -1.07
N ARG A 28 -8.38 -10.17 -1.66
CA ARG A 28 -9.82 -10.08 -1.96
C ARG A 28 -10.69 -9.84 -0.73
N SER A 29 -10.34 -10.37 0.44
CA SER A 29 -11.12 -10.13 1.67
C SER A 29 -11.00 -8.67 2.12
N VAL A 30 -9.81 -8.09 2.03
CA VAL A 30 -9.58 -6.69 2.39
C VAL A 30 -10.18 -5.75 1.35
N ARG A 31 -10.09 -6.08 0.05
CA ARG A 31 -10.71 -5.31 -1.04
C ARG A 31 -12.23 -5.15 -0.85
N LYS A 32 -12.94 -6.17 -0.37
CA LYS A 32 -14.40 -6.11 -0.17
C LYS A 32 -14.85 -5.01 0.79
N HIS A 33 -13.97 -4.58 1.69
CA HIS A 33 -14.26 -3.53 2.66
C HIS A 33 -13.81 -2.14 2.21
N LEU A 34 -13.15 -2.03 1.05
CA LEU A 34 -12.62 -0.78 0.52
C LEU A 34 -13.49 -0.35 -0.67
N CYS A 35 -14.22 0.76 -0.51
CA CYS A 35 -15.02 1.37 -1.58
C CYS A 35 -14.17 2.18 -2.58
N LEU A 36 -12.87 1.88 -2.68
CA LEU A 36 -11.90 2.59 -3.49
C LEU A 36 -11.42 1.71 -4.64
N PRO A 37 -11.11 2.28 -5.83
CA PRO A 37 -10.42 1.59 -6.90
C PRO A 37 -9.15 0.89 -6.38
N LEU A 38 -8.93 -0.35 -6.83
CA LEU A 38 -7.71 -1.10 -6.50
C LEU A 38 -6.83 -1.22 -7.74
N VAL A 39 -5.57 -0.84 -7.61
CA VAL A 39 -4.54 -0.93 -8.63
C VAL A 39 -3.49 -1.94 -8.16
N ALA A 40 -3.36 -3.05 -8.89
CA ALA A 40 -2.23 -3.96 -8.73
C ALA A 40 -1.00 -3.32 -9.39
N VAL A 41 -0.02 -2.94 -8.58
CA VAL A 41 1.21 -2.32 -9.07
C VAL A 41 1.95 -3.32 -9.95
N ASP A 42 2.40 -2.87 -11.13
CA ASP A 42 3.06 -3.71 -12.15
C ASP A 42 2.25 -4.95 -12.60
N GLY A 43 0.92 -4.93 -12.41
CA GLY A 43 0.04 -6.02 -12.82
C GLY A 43 0.21 -7.33 -12.04
N ILE A 44 0.80 -7.27 -10.83
CA ILE A 44 1.04 -8.47 -10.02
C ILE A 44 -0.27 -9.22 -9.68
N PRO A 45 -0.27 -10.57 -9.70
CA PRO A 45 -1.45 -11.34 -9.38
C PRO A 45 -1.76 -11.29 -7.87
N GLU A 46 -3.02 -11.50 -7.51
CA GLU A 46 -3.51 -11.37 -6.13
C GLU A 46 -2.73 -12.21 -5.11
N ARG A 47 -2.31 -13.42 -5.51
CA ARG A 47 -1.53 -14.34 -4.67
C ARG A 47 -0.18 -13.78 -4.22
N ASP A 48 0.34 -12.80 -4.95
CA ASP A 48 1.66 -12.20 -4.71
C ASP A 48 1.53 -10.86 -3.96
N TRP A 49 0.32 -10.42 -3.63
CA TRP A 49 0.12 -9.21 -2.85
C TRP A 49 0.60 -9.42 -1.41
N ARG A 50 1.46 -8.53 -0.93
CA ARG A 50 2.04 -8.56 0.42
C ARG A 50 1.62 -7.37 1.27
N CYS A 51 1.35 -6.23 0.67
CA CYS A 51 0.72 -5.11 1.37
C CYS A 51 -0.20 -4.30 0.46
N LEU A 52 -1.08 -3.52 1.09
CA LEU A 52 -1.92 -2.52 0.45
C LEU A 52 -1.53 -1.14 0.97
N VAL A 53 -1.31 -0.20 0.06
CA VAL A 53 -1.14 1.23 0.39
C VAL A 53 -2.42 1.94 0.00
N ILE A 54 -3.07 2.58 0.96
CA ILE A 54 -4.37 3.22 0.81
C ILE A 54 -4.16 4.73 0.79
N THR A 55 -4.66 5.37 -0.26
CA THR A 55 -4.80 6.82 -0.36
C THR A 55 -6.27 7.22 -0.21
N GLY A 56 -6.56 8.53 -0.24
CA GLY A 56 -7.94 9.03 -0.28
C GLY A 56 -8.71 8.63 -1.55
N GLU A 57 -8.00 8.30 -2.62
CA GLU A 57 -8.59 8.06 -3.94
C GLU A 57 -8.56 6.61 -4.37
N GLN A 58 -7.52 5.85 -3.99
CA GLN A 58 -7.35 4.48 -4.46
C GLN A 58 -6.45 3.62 -3.54
N VAL A 59 -6.42 2.33 -3.82
CA VAL A 59 -5.67 1.32 -3.08
C VAL A 59 -4.65 0.69 -4.02
N PHE A 60 -3.40 0.65 -3.61
CA PHE A 60 -2.32 0.03 -4.36
C PHE A 60 -1.91 -1.28 -3.71
N ALA A 61 -1.97 -2.37 -4.47
CA ALA A 61 -1.45 -3.66 -4.04
C ALA A 61 -0.01 -3.84 -4.48
N LEU A 62 0.87 -4.17 -3.53
CA LEU A 62 2.31 -4.29 -3.74
C LEU A 62 2.83 -5.69 -3.42
N PRO A 63 3.92 -6.14 -4.07
CA PRO A 63 4.52 -7.45 -3.82
C PRO A 63 5.50 -7.44 -2.64
N VAL A 64 5.65 -6.29 -1.96
CA VAL A 64 6.52 -6.11 -0.80
C VAL A 64 5.70 -5.98 0.48
N THR A 65 6.26 -6.36 1.62
CA THR A 65 5.55 -6.24 2.91
C THR A 65 5.42 -4.78 3.33
N GLY A 66 4.44 -4.51 4.20
CA GLY A 66 4.25 -3.18 4.76
C GLY A 66 5.48 -2.69 5.51
N GLU A 67 6.17 -3.55 6.26
CA GLU A 67 7.40 -3.19 6.98
C GLU A 67 8.51 -2.75 6.02
N THR A 68 8.63 -3.44 4.88
CA THR A 68 9.61 -3.09 3.86
C THR A 68 9.32 -1.69 3.30
N MET A 69 8.05 -1.38 3.04
CA MET A 69 7.62 -0.04 2.61
C MET A 69 7.93 1.02 3.67
N VAL A 70 7.57 0.78 4.93
CA VAL A 70 7.81 1.73 6.02
C VAL A 70 9.30 1.97 6.24
N ARG A 71 10.13 0.92 6.21
CA ARG A 71 11.59 1.06 6.32
C ARG A 71 12.19 1.85 5.17
N ARG A 72 11.80 1.53 3.93
CA ARG A 72 12.31 2.20 2.72
C ARG A 72 11.95 3.68 2.68
N TYR A 73 10.74 4.03 3.11
CA TYR A 73 10.22 5.39 3.06
C TYR A 73 10.11 6.06 4.42
N GLN A 74 10.87 5.58 5.41
CA GLN A 74 10.79 6.04 6.80
C GLN A 74 10.90 7.58 6.92
N LYS A 75 11.79 8.21 6.14
CA LYS A 75 11.95 9.67 6.11
C LYS A 75 10.69 10.39 5.61
N CYS A 76 10.01 9.83 4.61
CA CYS A 76 8.80 10.40 4.02
C CYS A 76 7.58 10.18 4.93
N LEU A 77 7.51 8.98 5.51
CA LEU A 77 6.39 8.53 6.33
C LEU A 77 6.43 9.07 7.76
N ARG A 78 7.61 9.48 8.28
CA ARG A 78 7.74 10.05 9.63
C ARG A 78 6.90 11.32 9.84
N GLN A 79 6.65 12.07 8.77
CA GLN A 79 5.83 13.28 8.80
C GLN A 79 4.38 13.04 8.36
N ALA A 80 4.09 11.87 7.77
CA ALA A 80 2.76 11.53 7.28
C ALA A 80 1.90 10.95 8.42
N ARG A 81 0.63 11.36 8.47
CA ARG A 81 -0.36 10.80 9.41
C ARG A 81 -1.04 9.60 8.75
N TYR A 82 -0.36 8.45 8.74
CA TYR A 82 -0.91 7.20 8.22
C TYR A 82 -1.07 6.14 9.31
N VAL A 83 -1.97 5.20 9.09
CA VAL A 83 -2.17 4.03 9.97
C VAL A 83 -1.43 2.82 9.39
N PHE A 84 -0.59 2.17 10.19
CA PHE A 84 -0.01 0.87 9.85
C PHE A 84 -0.80 -0.25 10.52
N LYS A 85 -1.30 -1.22 9.76
CA LYS A 85 -2.09 -2.33 10.29
C LYS A 85 -1.62 -3.67 9.71
N ASN A 86 -1.49 -4.66 10.59
CA ASN A 86 -1.33 -6.06 10.19
C ASN A 86 -2.72 -6.71 10.15
N VAL A 87 -3.03 -7.42 9.08
CA VAL A 87 -4.23 -8.26 8.98
C VAL A 87 -3.85 -9.73 8.95
#